data_AF-A0A7Z9JZF0-F1
#
_entry.id   AF-A0A7Z9JZF0-F1
#
_cell.length_a   1.000
_cell.length_b   1.000
_cell.length_c   1.000
_cell.angle_alpha   90.00
_cell.angle_beta   90.00
_cell.angle_gamma   90.00
#
_symmetry.space_group_name_H-M   'P 1'
#
loop_
_entity.id
_entity.type
_entity.pdbx_description
1 polymer ?
#
loop_
_entity_poly.entity_id
_entity_poly.type
_entity_poly.pdbx_seq_one_letter_code
_entity_poly.pdbx_strand_id
1 'polypeptide(L)'
;MLPKIKLLPLILILLLFGCAAQGPATGGPVDKKGPVLISIQPQNGSLNISSSQKVTLIFDELLDPVSIPASIQIEFNLDYKLKIRGRKLIIIPEKNWPTNGIVRINMSRRIRDYQKNMMDKPIQLIFSTGSNIPVGVIRGDILGIDTDKLIEVGLFDWPPSTQSTYIQKVEADEIGTFHFRGIENGRYALVAIEGVISDIEKQMRKKNYAMLSSSYITISSDEIEKKVVMLLSEPIEKLKITSVEMQSQYCCQLTLDDNSKELMIIDSLLSPGDSIFVHLEKSNRLEAYQVLEYSFILPEIMDTLAPTLTQSFLENDKFKLIFSEPVQLGSNAIITTEDSIIIPIAFTFENEFSVNISNLPDSIKIIHILGEHIQDWAGNNFADSSKTVRITRHSKKEELIIGGNILGFVNYDDKHPLKIEAHQIGSESNYMVDVKNHKFEFINLSPGLYELWGFEALNNRDGNVYHSGLWAPYHRAAKFAFYPDTIDVRARWDVEGVNINFE
;
A
#
# COMPACT_ATOMS: atom_id res chain seq x y z
N MET A 1 -60.05 -66.77 -39.65
CA MET A 1 -59.63 -65.75 -40.64
C MET A 1 -59.93 -64.38 -40.07
N LEU A 2 -58.90 -63.62 -39.70
CA LEU A 2 -58.90 -62.18 -39.39
C LEU A 2 -57.51 -61.68 -39.82
N PRO A 3 -57.39 -60.59 -40.60
CA PRO A 3 -56.15 -60.27 -41.31
C PRO A 3 -55.13 -59.61 -40.38
N LYS A 4 -53.86 -59.98 -40.56
CA LYS A 4 -52.69 -59.31 -39.95
C LYS A 4 -52.64 -57.86 -40.45
N ILE A 5 -53.20 -56.94 -39.68
CA ILE A 5 -53.16 -55.50 -39.96
C ILE A 5 -51.78 -54.96 -39.60
N LYS A 6 -51.04 -54.62 -40.68
CA LYS A 6 -50.06 -53.53 -40.83
C LYS A 6 -49.66 -52.76 -39.55
N LEU A 7 -48.77 -53.29 -38.72
CA LEU A 7 -48.05 -52.51 -37.69
C LEU A 7 -46.70 -51.96 -38.19
N LEU A 8 -46.25 -52.37 -39.38
CA LEU A 8 -44.96 -51.99 -39.95
C LEU A 8 -44.86 -50.50 -40.42
N PRO A 9 -45.91 -49.84 -40.97
CA PRO A 9 -45.75 -48.47 -41.43
C PRO A 9 -45.76 -47.46 -40.26
N LEU A 10 -46.24 -47.84 -39.07
CA LEU A 10 -46.26 -46.97 -37.89
C LEU A 10 -44.87 -46.85 -37.23
N ILE A 11 -44.09 -47.93 -37.20
CA ILE A 11 -42.73 -47.95 -36.64
C ILE A 11 -41.75 -47.17 -37.53
N LEU A 12 -41.96 -47.18 -38.86
CA LEU A 12 -41.10 -46.44 -39.79
C LEU A 12 -41.34 -44.92 -39.74
N ILE A 13 -42.55 -44.47 -39.37
CA ILE A 13 -42.87 -43.05 -39.19
C ILE A 13 -42.26 -42.51 -37.89
N LEU A 14 -42.13 -43.32 -36.84
CA LEU A 14 -41.50 -42.92 -35.58
C LEU A 14 -39.97 -42.72 -35.67
N LEU A 15 -39.29 -43.38 -36.63
CA LEU A 15 -37.86 -43.18 -36.87
C LEU A 15 -37.53 -41.87 -37.61
N LEU A 16 -38.52 -41.21 -38.22
CA LEU A 16 -38.34 -39.91 -38.91
C LEU A 16 -38.51 -38.69 -37.99
N PHE A 17 -38.89 -38.88 -36.72
CA PHE A 17 -38.95 -37.81 -35.71
C PHE A 17 -37.67 -37.71 -34.85
N GLY A 18 -36.66 -38.54 -35.13
CA GLY A 18 -35.33 -38.43 -34.51
C GLY A 18 -34.51 -37.31 -35.15
N CYS A 19 -34.93 -36.05 -35.00
CA CYS A 19 -34.03 -34.92 -35.23
C CYS A 19 -32.88 -35.01 -34.21
N ALA A 20 -31.71 -35.49 -34.63
CA ALA A 20 -30.47 -35.23 -33.92
C ALA A 20 -30.22 -33.72 -34.00
N ALA A 21 -30.67 -32.99 -32.97
CA ALA A 21 -30.39 -31.57 -32.85
C ALA A 21 -28.88 -31.39 -32.74
N GLN A 22 -28.26 -30.76 -33.74
CA GLN A 22 -26.90 -30.24 -33.64
C GLN A 22 -26.92 -29.15 -32.57
N GLY A 23 -26.62 -29.52 -31.32
CA GLY A 23 -26.31 -28.55 -30.28
C GLY A 23 -25.08 -27.74 -30.69
N PRO A 24 -24.99 -26.46 -30.30
CA PRO A 24 -23.75 -25.71 -30.49
C PRO A 24 -22.61 -26.51 -29.86
N ALA A 25 -21.44 -26.53 -30.52
CA ALA A 25 -20.26 -27.18 -29.96
C ALA A 25 -20.05 -26.62 -28.55
N THR A 26 -20.19 -27.47 -27.53
CA THR A 26 -19.85 -27.10 -26.16
C THR A 26 -18.36 -26.83 -26.19
N GLY A 27 -17.98 -25.55 -26.11
CA GLY A 27 -16.59 -25.16 -26.03
C GLY A 27 -15.90 -25.96 -24.94
N GLY A 28 -14.64 -26.34 -25.17
CA GLY A 28 -13.82 -26.95 -24.13
C GLY A 28 -13.74 -26.05 -22.89
N PRO A 29 -13.18 -26.55 -21.78
CA PRO A 29 -12.92 -25.70 -20.62
C PRO A 29 -12.14 -24.46 -21.06
N VAL A 30 -12.48 -23.31 -20.46
CA VAL A 30 -11.80 -22.03 -20.74
C VAL A 30 -10.32 -22.23 -20.46
N ASP A 31 -9.49 -21.89 -21.43
CA ASP A 31 -8.04 -21.88 -21.27
C ASP A 31 -7.63 -20.74 -20.35
N LYS A 32 -6.79 -21.05 -19.37
CA LYS A 32 -6.32 -20.10 -18.35
C LYS A 32 -4.79 -20.00 -18.29
N LYS A 33 -4.07 -20.82 -19.05
CA LYS A 33 -2.60 -20.83 -19.03
C LYS A 33 -2.10 -19.93 -20.14
N GLY A 34 -1.06 -19.16 -19.86
CA GLY A 34 -0.40 -18.37 -20.88
C GLY A 34 0.85 -19.03 -21.47
N PRO A 35 1.52 -18.35 -22.41
CA PRO A 35 2.55 -18.97 -23.22
C PRO A 35 3.78 -19.41 -22.44
N VAL A 36 4.30 -20.59 -22.76
CA VAL A 36 5.51 -21.15 -22.14
C VAL A 36 6.64 -21.22 -23.16
N LEU A 37 7.81 -20.69 -22.79
CA LEU A 37 9.01 -20.77 -23.62
C LEU A 37 9.51 -22.22 -23.72
N ILE A 38 9.52 -22.78 -24.93
CA ILE A 38 10.04 -24.13 -25.22
C ILE A 38 11.54 -24.10 -25.51
N SER A 39 11.98 -23.15 -26.34
CA SER A 39 13.39 -23.14 -26.78
C SER A 39 13.87 -21.75 -27.16
N ILE A 40 15.19 -21.58 -27.07
CA ILE A 40 15.88 -20.36 -27.43
C ILE A 40 17.17 -20.64 -28.20
N GLN A 41 17.43 -19.83 -29.23
CA GLN A 41 18.67 -19.82 -29.99
C GLN A 41 19.17 -18.37 -30.17
N PRO A 42 20.41 -18.02 -29.76
CA PRO A 42 21.37 -18.86 -29.04
C PRO A 42 20.89 -19.27 -27.64
N GLN A 43 21.50 -20.31 -27.06
CA GLN A 43 21.17 -20.76 -25.70
C GLN A 43 21.40 -19.63 -24.70
N ASN A 44 20.51 -19.47 -23.72
CA ASN A 44 20.69 -18.48 -22.66
C ASN A 44 22.02 -18.70 -21.93
N GLY A 45 22.79 -17.63 -21.67
CA GLY A 45 24.14 -17.71 -21.11
C GLY A 45 25.25 -17.92 -22.14
N SER A 46 24.95 -17.91 -23.44
CA SER A 46 25.99 -18.05 -24.48
C SER A 46 27.01 -16.91 -24.44
N LEU A 47 28.29 -17.27 -24.60
CA LEU A 47 29.43 -16.36 -24.69
C LEU A 47 29.85 -16.16 -26.15
N ASN A 48 30.62 -15.11 -26.42
CA ASN A 48 31.15 -14.75 -27.74
C ASN A 48 30.07 -14.75 -28.84
N ILE A 49 28.85 -14.29 -28.53
CA ILE A 49 27.81 -14.17 -29.54
C ILE A 49 28.21 -13.12 -30.60
N SER A 50 27.86 -13.36 -31.85
CA SER A 50 28.09 -12.39 -32.93
C SER A 50 27.44 -11.04 -32.62
N SER A 51 28.07 -9.94 -33.02
CA SER A 51 27.55 -8.58 -32.82
C SER A 51 26.20 -8.33 -33.50
N SER A 52 25.85 -9.12 -34.52
CA SER A 52 24.54 -9.07 -35.22
C SER A 52 23.67 -10.30 -34.94
N GLN A 53 23.99 -11.06 -33.88
CA GLN A 53 23.29 -12.29 -33.54
C GLN A 53 21.80 -12.02 -33.27
N LYS A 54 20.92 -12.62 -34.07
CA LYS A 54 19.49 -12.65 -33.78
C LYS A 54 19.18 -13.63 -32.65
N VAL A 55 18.20 -13.29 -31.82
CA VAL A 55 17.68 -14.16 -30.76
C VAL A 55 16.32 -14.69 -31.20
N THR A 56 16.17 -16.02 -31.26
CA THR A 56 14.96 -16.72 -31.68
C THR A 56 14.39 -17.50 -30.53
N LEU A 57 13.11 -17.27 -30.23
CA LEU A 57 12.35 -17.94 -29.18
C LEU A 57 11.18 -18.70 -29.80
N ILE A 58 10.91 -19.89 -29.28
CA ILE A 58 9.76 -20.72 -29.66
C ILE A 58 8.95 -21.02 -28.41
N PHE A 59 7.65 -20.74 -28.48
CA PHE A 59 6.67 -21.00 -27.42
C PHE A 59 5.81 -22.23 -27.77
N ASP A 60 5.10 -22.75 -26.79
CA ASP A 60 4.18 -23.87 -26.94
C ASP A 60 2.89 -23.48 -27.66
N GLU A 61 2.48 -22.22 -27.56
CA GLU A 61 1.27 -21.70 -28.18
C GLU A 61 1.46 -20.42 -29.02
N LEU A 62 0.36 -19.96 -29.63
CA LEU A 62 0.34 -18.78 -30.49
C LEU A 62 0.36 -17.51 -29.65
N LEU A 63 1.28 -16.60 -29.97
CA LEU A 63 1.41 -15.35 -29.24
C LEU A 63 0.54 -14.25 -29.86
N ASP A 64 -0.13 -13.45 -29.03
CA ASP A 64 -0.78 -12.20 -29.45
C ASP A 64 0.30 -11.16 -29.80
N PRO A 65 0.47 -10.79 -31.09
CA PRO A 65 1.51 -9.87 -31.51
C PRO A 65 1.38 -8.46 -30.91
N VAL A 66 0.18 -8.07 -30.45
CA VAL A 66 -0.06 -6.76 -29.83
C VAL A 66 0.58 -6.68 -28.44
N SER A 67 0.67 -7.81 -27.74
CA SER A 67 1.23 -7.85 -26.38
C SER A 67 2.75 -7.76 -26.32
N ILE A 68 3.42 -8.10 -27.41
CA ILE A 68 4.87 -8.34 -27.40
C ILE A 68 5.70 -7.04 -27.35
N PRO A 69 5.46 -6.02 -28.20
CA PRO A 69 6.35 -4.85 -28.25
C PRO A 69 6.52 -4.13 -26.91
N ALA A 70 5.43 -3.98 -26.14
CA ALA A 70 5.47 -3.34 -24.83
C ALA A 70 5.99 -4.25 -23.71
N SER A 71 6.22 -5.54 -24.00
CA SER A 71 6.66 -6.55 -23.04
C SER A 71 8.13 -6.91 -23.17
N ILE A 72 8.86 -6.36 -24.15
CA ILE A 72 10.29 -6.63 -24.34
C ILE A 72 11.10 -5.40 -23.96
N GLN A 73 12.05 -5.60 -23.06
CA GLN A 73 13.03 -4.59 -22.69
C GLN A 73 14.45 -5.13 -22.89
N ILE A 74 15.26 -4.37 -23.60
CA ILE A 74 16.69 -4.62 -23.75
C ILE A 74 17.45 -3.54 -22.97
N GLU A 75 18.42 -3.97 -22.18
CA GLU A 75 19.27 -3.06 -21.40
C GLU A 75 19.92 -1.98 -22.28
N PHE A 76 20.17 -0.80 -21.71
CA PHE A 76 20.64 0.40 -22.42
C PHE A 76 19.71 0.93 -23.53
N ASN A 77 18.46 0.46 -23.58
CA ASN A 77 17.46 0.86 -24.57
C ASN A 77 17.99 0.75 -26.02
N LEU A 78 18.72 -0.33 -26.30
CA LEU A 78 19.23 -0.60 -27.64
C LEU A 78 18.09 -0.77 -28.64
N ASP A 79 18.22 -0.20 -29.84
CA ASP A 79 17.22 -0.31 -30.90
C ASP A 79 17.15 -1.76 -31.44
N TYR A 80 15.94 -2.29 -31.60
CA TYR A 80 15.70 -3.65 -32.10
C TYR A 80 14.43 -3.77 -32.96
N LYS A 81 14.41 -4.77 -33.83
CA LYS A 81 13.24 -5.20 -34.62
C LYS A 81 12.70 -6.52 -34.11
N LEU A 82 11.38 -6.63 -34.10
CA LEU A 82 10.66 -7.84 -33.76
C LEU A 82 10.06 -8.49 -35.01
N LYS A 83 10.18 -9.81 -35.11
CA LYS A 83 9.39 -10.62 -36.06
C LYS A 83 8.64 -11.69 -35.30
N ILE A 84 7.31 -11.64 -35.37
CA ILE A 84 6.41 -12.58 -34.72
C ILE A 84 5.72 -13.43 -35.78
N ARG A 85 5.78 -14.76 -35.64
CA ARG A 85 5.18 -15.74 -36.56
C ARG A 85 4.58 -16.89 -35.78
N GLY A 86 3.30 -16.78 -35.44
CA GLY A 86 2.59 -17.75 -34.61
C GLY A 86 3.30 -17.94 -33.27
N ARG A 87 3.91 -19.10 -33.06
CA ARG A 87 4.63 -19.45 -31.82
C ARG A 87 6.08 -18.96 -31.75
N LYS A 88 6.55 -18.28 -32.80
CA LYS A 88 7.96 -17.88 -32.96
C LYS A 88 8.14 -16.39 -32.82
N LEU A 89 9.01 -15.98 -31.90
CA LEU A 89 9.47 -14.61 -31.73
C LEU A 89 10.94 -14.50 -32.13
N ILE A 90 11.29 -13.51 -32.94
CA ILE A 90 12.67 -13.22 -33.34
C ILE A 90 12.98 -11.77 -32.99
N ILE A 91 13.99 -11.58 -32.16
CA ILE A 91 14.55 -10.27 -31.80
C ILE A 91 15.81 -10.06 -32.63
N ILE A 92 15.85 -8.94 -33.35
CA ILE A 92 16.94 -8.60 -34.28
C ILE A 92 17.50 -7.24 -33.84
N PRO A 93 18.79 -7.15 -33.50
CA PRO A 93 19.41 -5.85 -33.21
C PRO A 93 19.36 -4.93 -34.44
N GLU A 94 18.96 -3.66 -34.27
CA GLU A 94 19.07 -2.67 -35.37
C GLU A 94 20.50 -2.14 -35.50
N LYS A 95 21.17 -1.98 -34.37
CA LYS A 95 22.60 -1.69 -34.26
C LYS A 95 23.30 -2.87 -33.60
N ASN A 96 24.57 -3.06 -33.91
CA ASN A 96 25.37 -4.12 -33.30
C ASN A 96 25.23 -4.15 -31.77
N TRP A 97 25.14 -5.36 -31.21
CA TRP A 97 25.27 -5.56 -29.77
C TRP A 97 26.57 -4.93 -29.25
N PRO A 98 26.60 -4.49 -27.97
CA PRO A 98 27.79 -3.88 -27.37
C PRO A 98 29.02 -4.76 -27.56
N THR A 99 30.18 -4.16 -27.84
CA THR A 99 31.44 -4.90 -28.00
C THR A 99 31.99 -5.32 -26.64
N ASN A 100 32.34 -6.60 -26.47
CA ASN A 100 32.84 -7.16 -25.21
C ASN A 100 31.93 -6.83 -24.01
N GLY A 101 30.62 -6.95 -24.21
CA GLY A 101 29.61 -6.54 -23.25
C GLY A 101 28.52 -7.59 -23.06
N ILE A 102 27.72 -7.38 -22.02
CA ILE A 102 26.58 -8.22 -21.69
C ILE A 102 25.35 -7.68 -22.41
N VAL A 103 24.59 -8.59 -23.03
CA VAL A 103 23.28 -8.30 -23.61
C VAL A 103 22.22 -8.92 -22.71
N ARG A 104 21.44 -8.10 -22.02
CA ARG A 104 20.29 -8.54 -21.23
C ARG A 104 18.99 -8.20 -21.93
N ILE A 105 18.15 -9.21 -22.13
CA ILE A 105 16.81 -9.08 -22.70
C ILE A 105 15.83 -9.60 -21.65
N ASN A 106 15.00 -8.71 -21.13
CA ASN A 106 13.93 -9.01 -20.20
C ASN A 106 12.60 -9.03 -20.97
N MET A 107 11.79 -10.06 -20.72
CA MET A 107 10.45 -10.18 -21.27
C MET A 107 9.44 -10.31 -20.13
N SER A 108 8.49 -9.39 -20.11
CA SER A 108 7.42 -9.32 -19.13
C SER A 108 6.42 -10.46 -19.31
N ARG A 109 5.80 -10.88 -18.21
CA ARG A 109 4.64 -11.79 -18.18
C ARG A 109 3.45 -11.30 -19.00
N ARG A 110 3.39 -10.01 -19.33
CA ARG A 110 2.37 -9.42 -20.21
C ARG A 110 2.31 -10.01 -21.63
N ILE A 111 3.33 -10.75 -22.05
CA ILE A 111 3.21 -11.57 -23.26
C ILE A 111 2.05 -12.54 -23.05
N ARG A 112 1.09 -12.52 -23.97
CA ARG A 112 -0.14 -13.30 -23.84
C ARG A 112 -0.46 -14.09 -25.11
N ASP A 113 -1.31 -15.09 -24.94
CA ASP A 113 -1.94 -15.83 -26.03
C ASP A 113 -3.10 -15.03 -26.68
N TYR A 114 -3.82 -15.65 -27.61
CA TYR A 114 -5.00 -15.03 -28.22
C TYR A 114 -6.22 -14.95 -27.29
N GLN A 115 -6.23 -15.76 -26.23
CA GLN A 115 -7.26 -15.86 -25.20
C GLN A 115 -7.04 -14.85 -24.05
N LYS A 116 -5.94 -14.09 -24.10
CA LYS A 116 -5.51 -13.06 -23.15
C LYS A 116 -4.91 -13.60 -21.85
N ASN A 117 -4.50 -14.86 -21.80
CA ASN A 117 -3.74 -15.43 -20.70
C ASN A 117 -2.28 -14.95 -20.76
N MET A 118 -1.80 -14.37 -19.65
CA MET A 118 -0.42 -13.90 -19.48
C MET A 118 0.50 -15.06 -19.12
N MET A 119 1.81 -14.93 -19.37
CA MET A 119 2.78 -15.93 -18.88
C MET A 119 2.84 -15.93 -17.35
N ASP A 120 3.03 -17.11 -16.75
CA ASP A 120 3.20 -17.24 -15.29
C ASP A 120 4.52 -16.63 -14.79
N LYS A 121 5.55 -16.61 -15.65
CA LYS A 121 6.92 -16.19 -15.31
C LYS A 121 7.51 -15.25 -16.37
N PRO A 122 8.24 -14.20 -15.97
CA PRO A 122 8.99 -13.40 -16.90
C PRO A 122 10.21 -14.18 -17.40
N ILE A 123 10.73 -13.78 -18.56
CA ILE A 123 11.91 -14.43 -19.14
C ILE A 123 13.06 -13.44 -19.15
N GLN A 124 14.15 -13.80 -18.47
CA GLN A 124 15.42 -13.07 -18.55
C GLN A 124 16.45 -13.86 -19.35
N LEU A 125 16.96 -13.21 -20.38
CA LEU A 125 18.03 -13.72 -21.22
C LEU A 125 19.29 -12.90 -21.03
N ILE A 126 20.42 -13.58 -20.89
CA ILE A 126 21.73 -12.97 -20.71
C ILE A 126 22.69 -13.62 -21.69
N PHE A 127 23.36 -12.81 -22.49
CA PHE A 127 24.41 -13.24 -23.41
C PHE A 127 25.63 -12.35 -23.24
N SER A 128 26.78 -12.79 -23.74
CA SER A 128 27.98 -11.95 -23.82
C SER A 128 28.54 -11.96 -25.23
N THR A 129 28.86 -10.78 -25.77
CA THR A 129 29.69 -10.66 -26.98
C THR A 129 31.18 -10.85 -26.65
N GLY A 130 31.53 -10.92 -25.37
CA GLY A 130 32.86 -11.25 -24.87
C GLY A 130 32.96 -12.67 -24.31
N SER A 131 34.03 -12.92 -23.56
CA SER A 131 34.40 -14.25 -23.07
C SER A 131 33.88 -14.58 -21.67
N ASN A 132 33.14 -13.68 -21.02
CA ASN A 132 32.66 -13.89 -19.66
C ASN A 132 31.26 -13.28 -19.43
N ILE A 133 30.52 -13.88 -18.49
CA ILE A 133 29.33 -13.33 -17.83
C ILE A 133 29.59 -13.48 -16.32
N PRO A 134 29.41 -12.42 -15.52
CA PRO A 134 29.58 -12.52 -14.07
C PRO A 134 28.72 -13.64 -13.47
N VAL A 135 29.22 -14.33 -12.45
CA VAL A 135 28.53 -15.50 -11.87
C VAL A 135 27.57 -15.14 -10.74
N GLY A 136 27.55 -13.88 -10.31
CA GLY A 136 26.72 -13.42 -9.20
C GLY A 136 25.23 -13.60 -9.46
N VAL A 137 24.52 -14.08 -8.44
CA VAL A 137 23.08 -14.37 -8.46
C VAL A 137 22.43 -13.80 -7.21
N ILE A 138 21.29 -13.13 -7.39
CA ILE A 138 20.38 -12.79 -6.28
C ILE A 138 19.01 -13.38 -6.59
N ARG A 139 18.50 -14.19 -5.66
CA ARG A 139 17.13 -14.70 -5.67
C ARG A 139 16.36 -14.04 -4.55
N GLY A 140 15.08 -13.82 -4.75
CA GLY A 140 14.24 -13.45 -3.63
C GLY A 140 12.77 -13.64 -3.87
N ASP A 141 12.03 -13.51 -2.78
CA ASP A 141 10.59 -13.63 -2.72
C ASP A 141 10.01 -12.34 -2.15
N ILE A 142 8.93 -11.86 -2.78
CA ILE A 142 8.17 -10.71 -2.32
C ILE A 142 6.87 -11.25 -1.74
N LEU A 143 6.65 -11.00 -0.46
CA LEU A 143 5.42 -11.42 0.24
C LEU A 143 4.35 -10.34 0.13
N GLY A 144 3.08 -10.73 0.21
CA GLY A 144 1.94 -9.82 0.20
C GLY A 144 1.59 -9.25 -1.18
N ILE A 145 1.94 -9.95 -2.25
CA ILE A 145 1.66 -9.51 -3.62
C ILE A 145 0.21 -9.78 -4.02
N ASP A 146 -0.28 -8.97 -4.94
CA ASP A 146 -1.47 -9.25 -5.73
C ASP A 146 -1.05 -9.89 -7.06
N THR A 147 -1.56 -11.08 -7.35
CA THR A 147 -1.17 -11.90 -8.51
C THR A 147 -1.48 -11.22 -9.85
N ASP A 148 -2.45 -10.29 -9.88
CA ASP A 148 -2.86 -9.57 -11.09
C ASP A 148 -1.96 -8.36 -11.38
N LYS A 149 -1.17 -7.94 -10.39
CA LYS A 149 -0.27 -6.79 -10.49
C LYS A 149 1.14 -7.25 -10.79
N LEU A 150 1.78 -6.59 -11.75
CA LEU A 150 3.21 -6.78 -11.98
C LEU A 150 4.01 -6.12 -10.87
N ILE A 151 5.16 -6.68 -10.54
CA ILE A 151 6.13 -6.07 -9.63
C ILE A 151 7.49 -6.12 -10.32
N GLU A 152 8.14 -4.97 -10.49
CA GLU A 152 9.54 -4.91 -10.89
C GLU A 152 10.41 -4.71 -9.65
N VAL A 153 11.57 -5.37 -9.64
CA VAL A 153 12.62 -5.21 -8.65
C VAL A 153 13.81 -4.55 -9.33
N GLY A 154 14.28 -3.44 -8.75
CA GLY A 154 15.49 -2.74 -9.17
C GLY A 154 16.67 -3.07 -8.26
N LEU A 155 17.83 -3.32 -8.87
CA LEU A 155 19.11 -3.54 -8.21
C LEU A 155 19.98 -2.28 -8.31
N PHE A 156 20.49 -1.80 -7.19
CA PHE A 156 21.26 -0.56 -7.08
C PHE A 156 22.57 -0.79 -6.34
N ASP A 157 23.60 -0.03 -6.67
CA ASP A 157 24.83 0.01 -5.87
C ASP A 157 24.57 0.56 -4.48
N TRP A 158 25.27 0.03 -3.48
CA TRP A 158 25.24 0.54 -2.11
C TRP A 158 26.38 1.54 -1.84
N PRO A 159 26.11 2.72 -1.26
CA PRO A 159 24.79 3.22 -0.83
C PRO A 159 24.00 3.86 -1.98
N PRO A 160 22.67 3.65 -2.05
CA PRO A 160 21.83 4.32 -3.02
C PRO A 160 21.57 5.79 -2.61
N SER A 161 21.25 6.61 -3.62
CA SER A 161 20.77 7.98 -3.48
C SER A 161 19.61 8.26 -4.43
N THR A 162 19.00 9.43 -4.32
CA THR A 162 17.95 9.89 -5.26
C THR A 162 18.43 10.01 -6.70
N GLN A 163 19.74 10.08 -6.95
CA GLN A 163 20.32 10.09 -8.29
C GLN A 163 20.74 8.69 -8.78
N SER A 164 20.62 7.65 -7.94
CA SER A 164 21.02 6.30 -8.33
C SER A 164 20.13 5.75 -9.44
N THR A 165 20.77 5.26 -10.49
CA THR A 165 20.15 4.45 -11.53
C THR A 165 20.25 2.98 -11.17
N TYR A 166 19.25 2.18 -11.55
CA TYR A 166 19.36 0.73 -11.39
C TYR A 166 20.47 0.18 -12.29
N ILE A 167 21.22 -0.79 -11.78
CA ILE A 167 22.19 -1.61 -12.52
C ILE A 167 21.43 -2.61 -13.40
N GLN A 168 20.41 -3.23 -12.81
CA GLN A 168 19.56 -4.20 -13.45
C GLN A 168 18.16 -4.05 -12.85
N LYS A 169 17.15 -4.41 -13.63
CA LYS A 169 15.82 -4.64 -13.12
C LYS A 169 15.24 -5.92 -13.68
N VAL A 170 14.38 -6.56 -12.89
CA VAL A 170 13.70 -7.80 -13.23
C VAL A 170 12.25 -7.71 -12.81
N GLU A 171 11.39 -8.45 -13.48
CA GLU A 171 10.00 -8.63 -13.06
C GLU A 171 9.92 -9.85 -12.14
N ALA A 172 9.06 -9.81 -11.12
CA ALA A 172 8.71 -10.96 -10.29
C ALA A 172 7.68 -11.85 -11.00
N ASP A 173 7.67 -13.14 -10.69
CA ASP A 173 6.65 -14.05 -11.18
C ASP A 173 5.31 -13.92 -10.45
N GLU A 174 4.33 -14.77 -10.79
CA GLU A 174 2.97 -14.70 -10.23
C GLU A 174 2.87 -14.97 -8.73
N ILE A 175 3.91 -15.58 -8.14
CA ILE A 175 4.00 -15.85 -6.71
C ILE A 175 5.04 -14.97 -6.00
N GLY A 176 5.62 -13.99 -6.72
CA GLY A 176 6.50 -12.98 -6.14
C GLY A 176 7.97 -13.34 -6.14
N THR A 177 8.34 -14.44 -6.77
CA THR A 177 9.75 -14.85 -6.88
C THR A 177 10.42 -14.06 -7.99
N PHE A 178 11.62 -13.54 -7.72
CA PHE A 178 12.44 -12.83 -8.69
C PHE A 178 13.90 -13.34 -8.69
N HIS A 179 14.60 -13.07 -9.78
CA HIS A 179 15.95 -13.60 -10.00
C HIS A 179 16.81 -12.63 -10.81
N PHE A 180 17.89 -12.13 -10.20
CA PHE A 180 18.97 -11.42 -10.88
C PHE A 180 20.15 -12.36 -11.17
N ARG A 181 20.65 -12.36 -12.40
CA ARG A 181 21.82 -13.12 -12.84
C ARG A 181 22.82 -12.21 -13.53
N GLY A 182 24.08 -12.64 -13.59
CA GLY A 182 25.09 -11.88 -14.29
C GLY A 182 25.55 -10.67 -13.47
N ILE A 183 25.61 -10.81 -12.15
CA ILE A 183 25.92 -9.71 -11.23
C ILE A 183 27.40 -9.75 -10.88
N GLU A 184 28.03 -8.58 -10.86
CA GLU A 184 29.41 -8.44 -10.43
C GLU A 184 29.56 -8.55 -8.91
N ASN A 185 30.79 -8.63 -8.44
CA ASN A 185 31.06 -8.59 -7.00
C ASN A 185 30.82 -7.16 -6.50
N GLY A 186 30.08 -7.01 -5.41
CA GLY A 186 29.69 -5.70 -4.91
C GLY A 186 28.72 -5.76 -3.75
N ARG A 187 28.33 -4.58 -3.28
CA ARG A 187 27.28 -4.40 -2.28
C ARG A 187 26.10 -3.71 -2.94
N TYR A 188 24.90 -4.24 -2.69
CA TYR A 188 23.71 -3.83 -3.42
C TYR A 188 22.53 -3.54 -2.49
N ALA A 189 21.68 -2.62 -2.93
CA ALA A 189 20.34 -2.40 -2.42
C ALA A 189 19.30 -2.90 -3.43
N LEU A 190 18.15 -3.33 -2.93
CA LEU A 190 17.00 -3.72 -3.74
C LEU A 190 15.77 -2.89 -3.35
N VAL A 191 14.98 -2.54 -4.35
CA VAL A 191 13.64 -1.97 -4.17
C VAL A 191 12.70 -2.64 -5.16
N ALA A 192 11.57 -3.14 -4.65
CA ALA A 192 10.46 -3.62 -5.47
C ALA A 192 9.37 -2.56 -5.53
N ILE A 193 8.78 -2.38 -6.71
CA ILE A 193 7.69 -1.43 -6.95
C ILE A 193 6.60 -2.13 -7.76
N GLU A 194 5.34 -1.88 -7.42
CA GLU A 194 4.22 -2.29 -8.24
C GLU A 194 4.29 -1.63 -9.64
N GLY A 195 4.31 -2.45 -10.69
CA GLY A 195 4.45 -2.06 -12.08
C GLY A 195 5.88 -1.75 -12.50
N VAL A 196 6.02 -1.02 -13.61
CA VAL A 196 7.33 -0.74 -14.22
C VAL A 196 8.04 0.38 -13.45
N ILE A 197 9.28 0.13 -13.04
CA ILE A 197 10.16 1.11 -12.37
C ILE A 197 10.53 2.22 -13.36
N SER A 198 10.26 3.47 -12.95
CA SER A 198 10.67 4.68 -13.66
C SER A 198 11.31 5.72 -12.73
N ASP A 199 10.71 5.96 -11.57
CA ASP A 199 11.18 6.90 -10.55
C ASP A 199 10.73 6.37 -9.18
N ILE A 200 11.66 5.75 -8.45
CA ILE A 200 11.35 5.07 -7.19
C ILE A 200 10.73 6.03 -6.18
N GLU A 201 11.33 7.21 -6.01
CA GLU A 201 10.89 8.17 -5.01
C GLU A 201 9.44 8.59 -5.26
N LYS A 202 9.09 8.90 -6.50
CA LYS A 202 7.70 9.28 -6.86
C LYS A 202 6.76 8.10 -6.80
N GLN A 203 7.20 6.90 -7.21
CA GLN A 203 6.33 5.73 -7.29
C GLN A 203 5.97 5.18 -5.90
N MET A 204 6.89 5.17 -4.94
CA MET A 204 6.60 4.75 -3.55
C MET A 204 5.52 5.61 -2.87
N ARG A 205 5.25 6.82 -3.39
CA ARG A 205 4.18 7.70 -2.90
C ARG A 205 2.79 7.30 -3.38
N LYS A 206 2.69 6.37 -4.32
CA LYS A 206 1.42 6.05 -5.01
C LYS A 206 1.21 4.56 -5.25
N LYS A 207 2.24 3.77 -5.00
CA LYS A 207 2.29 2.35 -5.35
C LYS A 207 2.87 1.55 -4.22
N ASN A 208 2.39 0.33 -4.10
CA ASN A 208 2.93 -0.63 -3.15
C ASN A 208 4.40 -0.92 -3.50
N TYR A 209 5.21 -1.07 -2.46
CA TYR A 209 6.66 -1.21 -2.60
C TYR A 209 7.24 -2.11 -1.51
N ALA A 210 8.45 -2.62 -1.75
CA ALA A 210 9.20 -3.40 -0.76
C ALA A 210 10.68 -3.01 -0.81
N MET A 211 11.35 -3.06 0.35
CA MET A 211 12.79 -2.80 0.47
C MET A 211 13.46 -3.90 1.30
N LEU A 212 14.79 -4.01 1.18
CA LEU A 212 15.57 -4.95 1.99
C LEU A 212 15.43 -4.68 3.48
N SER A 213 15.34 -5.75 4.27
CA SER A 213 15.40 -5.69 5.73
C SER A 213 16.83 -5.51 6.27
N SER A 214 17.85 -5.75 5.44
CA SER A 214 19.25 -5.41 5.68
C SER A 214 19.62 -4.13 4.94
N SER A 215 20.57 -3.34 5.44
CA SER A 215 21.04 -2.12 4.74
C SER A 215 21.54 -2.42 3.32
N TYR A 216 22.24 -3.53 3.14
CA TYR A 216 22.70 -4.01 1.83
C TYR A 216 22.90 -5.52 1.85
N ILE A 217 22.97 -6.10 0.65
CA ILE A 217 23.41 -7.47 0.40
C ILE A 217 24.76 -7.45 -0.31
N THR A 218 25.52 -8.53 -0.19
CA THR A 218 26.86 -8.64 -0.80
C THR A 218 26.89 -9.81 -1.76
N ILE A 219 27.49 -9.62 -2.93
CA ILE A 219 27.93 -10.68 -3.84
C ILE A 219 29.45 -10.61 -3.87
N SER A 220 30.10 -11.75 -3.67
CA SER A 220 31.55 -11.86 -3.67
C SER A 220 32.00 -13.17 -4.30
N SER A 221 33.30 -13.34 -4.48
CA SER A 221 33.89 -14.60 -4.92
C SER A 221 33.60 -15.78 -3.97
N ASP A 222 33.38 -15.52 -2.68
CA ASP A 222 33.09 -16.54 -1.67
C ASP A 222 31.57 -16.80 -1.51
N GLU A 223 30.74 -15.78 -1.80
CA GLU A 223 29.28 -15.83 -1.74
C GLU A 223 28.71 -15.32 -3.07
N ILE A 224 28.64 -16.23 -4.06
CA ILE A 224 28.17 -15.90 -5.41
C ILE A 224 26.64 -15.89 -5.53
N GLU A 225 25.92 -16.42 -4.54
CA GLU A 225 24.46 -16.50 -4.53
C GLU A 225 23.90 -15.93 -3.23
N LYS A 226 22.96 -14.98 -3.35
CA LYS A 226 22.22 -14.42 -2.22
C LYS A 226 20.74 -14.70 -2.32
N LYS A 227 20.11 -15.02 -1.19
CA LYS A 227 18.65 -15.10 -1.05
C LYS A 227 18.15 -13.96 -0.17
N VAL A 228 17.02 -13.37 -0.55
CA VAL A 228 16.37 -12.29 0.19
C VAL A 228 14.87 -12.47 0.22
N VAL A 229 14.22 -11.99 1.26
CA VAL A 229 12.76 -11.89 1.35
C VAL A 229 12.42 -10.44 1.61
N MET A 230 11.43 -9.91 0.90
CA MET A 230 10.93 -8.53 1.08
C MET A 230 9.41 -8.57 1.29
N LEU A 231 8.90 -7.63 2.10
CA LEU A 231 7.47 -7.52 2.36
C LEU A 231 6.90 -6.35 1.56
N LEU A 232 5.97 -6.63 0.65
CA LEU A 232 5.25 -5.60 -0.09
C LEU A 232 4.35 -4.83 0.88
N SER A 233 4.46 -3.51 0.85
CA SER A 233 3.77 -2.60 1.77
C SER A 233 3.04 -1.50 1.00
N GLU A 234 1.98 -0.99 1.61
CA GLU A 234 1.21 0.17 1.13
C GLU A 234 2.10 1.41 0.89
N PRO A 235 1.70 2.30 -0.03
CA PRO A 235 2.46 3.50 -0.35
C PRO A 235 2.62 4.44 0.84
N ILE A 236 3.66 5.26 0.77
CA ILE A 236 3.95 6.34 1.73
C ILE A 236 3.51 7.67 1.14
N GLU A 237 2.21 7.85 0.98
CA GLU A 237 1.63 9.01 0.30
C GLU A 237 2.06 10.33 0.95
N LYS A 238 2.14 11.39 0.13
CA LYS A 238 2.33 12.76 0.58
C LYS A 238 1.26 13.63 -0.02
N LEU A 239 0.27 13.96 0.81
CA LEU A 239 -0.85 14.81 0.44
C LEU A 239 -0.37 16.19 -0.01
N LYS A 240 -1.13 16.78 -0.93
CA LYS A 240 -0.88 18.11 -1.51
C LYS A 240 -2.14 18.93 -1.49
N ILE A 241 -1.97 20.24 -1.31
CA ILE A 241 -3.08 21.19 -1.47
C ILE A 241 -3.42 21.28 -2.95
N THR A 242 -4.70 21.08 -3.26
CA THR A 242 -5.24 21.20 -4.62
C THR A 242 -6.02 22.48 -4.82
N SER A 243 -6.70 22.96 -3.77
CA SER A 243 -7.42 24.23 -3.79
C SER A 243 -7.53 24.84 -2.39
N VAL A 244 -7.82 26.14 -2.40
CA VAL A 244 -8.16 26.92 -1.22
C VAL A 244 -9.49 27.61 -1.48
N GLU A 245 -10.43 27.45 -0.57
CA GLU A 245 -11.74 28.09 -0.60
C GLU A 245 -11.89 28.97 0.63
N MET A 246 -12.02 30.28 0.42
CA MET A 246 -12.18 31.22 1.53
C MET A 246 -13.54 31.06 2.20
N GLN A 247 -13.55 31.04 3.53
CA GLN A 247 -14.78 30.99 4.33
C GLN A 247 -15.10 32.37 4.92
N SER A 248 -14.07 33.12 5.32
CA SER A 248 -14.15 34.51 5.76
C SER A 248 -12.84 35.24 5.46
N GLN A 249 -12.70 36.49 5.91
CA GLN A 249 -11.45 37.25 5.77
C GLN A 249 -10.27 36.60 6.52
N TYR A 250 -10.56 35.82 7.57
CA TYR A 250 -9.57 35.24 8.50
C TYR A 250 -9.52 33.72 8.47
N CYS A 251 -10.28 33.08 7.57
CA CYS A 251 -10.39 31.64 7.50
C CYS A 251 -10.53 31.15 6.07
N CYS A 252 -9.79 30.10 5.73
CA CYS A 252 -9.96 29.36 4.50
C CYS A 252 -10.02 27.84 4.74
N GLN A 253 -10.66 27.13 3.82
CA GLN A 253 -10.67 25.69 3.77
C GLN A 253 -9.68 25.23 2.71
N LEU A 254 -8.69 24.45 3.11
CA LEU A 254 -7.77 23.74 2.24
C LEU A 254 -8.44 22.44 1.79
N THR A 255 -8.37 22.14 0.49
CA THR A 255 -8.73 20.81 -0.04
C THR A 255 -7.47 20.09 -0.48
N LEU A 256 -7.25 18.89 0.04
CA LEU A 256 -6.11 18.03 -0.31
C LEU A 256 -6.45 17.11 -1.50
N ASP A 257 -5.45 16.46 -2.08
CA ASP A 257 -5.59 15.58 -3.25
C ASP A 257 -6.32 14.26 -2.97
N ASP A 258 -6.49 13.90 -1.70
CA ASP A 258 -7.40 12.83 -1.25
C ASP A 258 -8.84 13.32 -1.01
N ASN A 259 -9.14 14.59 -1.31
CA ASN A 259 -10.39 15.32 -1.03
C ASN A 259 -10.66 15.59 0.45
N SER A 260 -9.72 15.29 1.36
CA SER A 260 -9.84 15.73 2.74
C SER A 260 -9.79 17.26 2.81
N LYS A 261 -10.49 17.81 3.79
CA LYS A 261 -10.67 19.26 3.98
C LYS A 261 -10.15 19.65 5.35
N GLU A 262 -9.40 20.74 5.40
CA GLU A 262 -8.80 21.24 6.63
C GLU A 262 -8.98 22.76 6.71
N LEU A 263 -9.36 23.29 7.87
CA LEU A 263 -9.48 24.73 8.06
C LEU A 263 -8.11 25.32 8.41
N MET A 264 -7.79 26.44 7.78
CA MET A 264 -6.60 27.24 8.06
C MET A 264 -7.01 28.66 8.43
N ILE A 265 -6.33 29.18 9.45
CA ILE A 265 -6.49 30.56 9.91
C ILE A 265 -5.54 31.43 9.12
N ILE A 266 -6.04 32.60 8.74
CA ILE A 266 -5.26 33.64 8.12
C ILE A 266 -4.96 34.68 9.20
N ASP A 267 -3.68 35.03 9.33
CA ASP A 267 -3.23 36.01 10.31
C ASP A 267 -3.98 37.34 10.11
N SER A 268 -4.61 37.83 11.18
CA SER A 268 -5.34 39.09 11.22
C SER A 268 -4.51 40.32 10.84
N LEU A 269 -3.18 40.21 10.84
CA LEU A 269 -2.27 41.26 10.40
C LEU A 269 -2.18 41.39 8.86
N LEU A 270 -2.65 40.40 8.12
CA LEU A 270 -2.65 40.40 6.66
C LEU A 270 -3.88 41.14 6.10
N SER A 271 -3.66 41.92 5.06
CA SER A 271 -4.68 42.73 4.38
C SER A 271 -5.02 42.15 3.00
N PRO A 272 -6.25 42.39 2.48
CA PRO A 272 -6.58 42.06 1.11
C PRO A 272 -5.53 42.58 0.12
N GLY A 273 -5.07 41.69 -0.77
CA GLY A 273 -3.95 41.94 -1.68
C GLY A 273 -2.61 41.34 -1.23
N ASP A 274 -2.46 40.95 0.04
CA ASP A 274 -1.26 40.29 0.54
C ASP A 274 -1.13 38.85 0.02
N SER A 275 0.11 38.37 -0.08
CA SER A 275 0.39 36.97 -0.42
C SER A 275 0.35 36.10 0.83
N ILE A 276 -0.51 35.10 0.84
CA ILE A 276 -0.58 34.08 1.88
C ILE A 276 0.26 32.88 1.43
N PHE A 277 1.13 32.42 2.32
CA PHE A 277 1.92 31.21 2.14
C PHE A 277 1.40 30.14 3.10
N VAL A 278 0.89 29.05 2.54
CA VAL A 278 0.33 27.95 3.33
C VAL A 278 1.48 27.06 3.80
N HIS A 279 1.77 27.12 5.10
CA HIS A 279 2.68 26.21 5.78
C HIS A 279 1.88 25.12 6.49
N LEU A 280 1.86 23.91 5.91
CA LEU A 280 1.10 22.79 6.43
C LEU A 280 2.02 21.58 6.65
N GLU A 281 2.11 21.13 7.90
CA GLU A 281 2.79 19.89 8.27
C GLU A 281 1.81 18.73 8.23
N LYS A 282 2.13 17.69 7.47
CA LYS A 282 1.38 16.44 7.44
C LYS A 282 2.30 15.27 7.68
N SER A 283 1.70 14.11 7.70
CA SER A 283 2.32 12.92 8.24
C SER A 283 1.69 11.71 7.58
N ASN A 284 2.51 10.78 7.11
CA ASN A 284 2.06 9.48 6.65
C ASN A 284 2.50 8.40 7.65
N ARG A 285 2.32 7.14 7.27
CA ARG A 285 2.63 5.99 8.12
C ARG A 285 4.08 5.93 8.62
N LEU A 286 5.06 6.49 7.90
CA LEU A 286 6.49 6.38 8.24
C LEU A 286 7.17 7.70 8.57
N GLU A 287 6.71 8.82 8.03
CA GLU A 287 7.41 10.11 8.15
C GLU A 287 6.47 11.29 8.27
N ALA A 288 6.97 12.36 8.90
CA ALA A 288 6.38 13.69 8.84
C ALA A 288 6.96 14.46 7.65
N TYR A 289 6.18 15.34 7.04
CA TYR A 289 6.60 16.11 5.87
C TYR A 289 5.89 17.45 5.81
N GLN A 290 6.58 18.43 5.24
CA GLN A 290 5.97 19.68 4.81
C GLN A 290 5.21 19.43 3.51
N VAL A 291 3.96 19.87 3.47
CA VAL A 291 3.18 19.91 2.23
C VAL A 291 3.85 20.90 1.27
N LEU A 292 3.82 20.60 -0.03
CA LEU A 292 4.39 21.48 -1.04
C LEU A 292 3.79 22.88 -0.93
N GLU A 293 4.64 23.90 -0.97
CA GLU A 293 4.25 25.29 -0.82
C GLU A 293 3.11 25.66 -1.77
N TYR A 294 2.04 26.18 -1.18
CA TYR A 294 0.89 26.71 -1.89
C TYR A 294 0.70 28.16 -1.46
N SER A 295 0.54 29.06 -2.42
CA SER A 295 0.30 30.47 -2.13
C SER A 295 -0.86 31.03 -2.95
N PHE A 296 -1.52 32.02 -2.38
CA PHE A 296 -2.63 32.73 -3.01
C PHE A 296 -2.66 34.19 -2.53
N ILE A 297 -3.30 35.05 -3.32
CA ILE A 297 -3.54 36.44 -2.92
C ILE A 297 -4.79 36.50 -2.07
N LEU A 298 -4.70 37.10 -0.89
CA LEU A 298 -5.83 37.28 0.02
C LEU A 298 -6.89 38.15 -0.65
N PRO A 299 -8.08 37.62 -0.98
CA PRO A 299 -9.16 38.44 -1.51
C PRO A 299 -9.78 39.31 -0.40
N GLU A 300 -10.48 40.36 -0.82
CA GLU A 300 -11.37 41.09 0.07
C GLU A 300 -12.68 40.29 0.22
N ILE A 301 -13.03 39.97 1.47
CA ILE A 301 -14.26 39.24 1.80
C ILE A 301 -15.02 40.04 2.84
N MET A 302 -16.24 40.45 2.47
CA MET A 302 -17.18 40.98 3.44
C MET A 302 -17.77 39.82 4.22
N ASP A 303 -17.33 39.65 5.47
CA ASP A 303 -17.92 38.69 6.38
C ASP A 303 -19.13 39.30 7.09
N THR A 304 -20.26 38.63 6.96
CA THR A 304 -21.54 39.03 7.55
C THR A 304 -22.23 37.86 8.25
N LEU A 305 -21.59 36.69 8.26
CA LEU A 305 -22.15 35.49 8.84
C LEU A 305 -21.72 35.41 10.30
N ALA A 306 -22.66 34.97 11.13
CA ALA A 306 -22.40 34.77 12.54
C ALA A 306 -21.77 33.39 12.78
N PRO A 307 -20.88 33.25 13.77
CA PRO A 307 -20.33 31.95 14.13
C PRO A 307 -21.44 31.04 14.65
N THR A 308 -21.34 29.75 14.30
CA THR A 308 -22.24 28.69 14.73
C THR A 308 -21.47 27.55 15.38
N LEU A 309 -22.13 26.81 16.26
CA LEU A 309 -21.57 25.57 16.81
C LEU A 309 -21.83 24.43 15.80
N THR A 310 -20.76 23.92 15.19
CA THR A 310 -20.85 22.87 14.17
C THR A 310 -20.86 21.48 14.79
N GLN A 311 -20.05 21.25 15.83
CA GLN A 311 -19.93 19.96 16.51
C GLN A 311 -19.75 20.10 18.02
N SER A 312 -20.22 19.08 18.74
CA SER A 312 -19.98 18.91 20.17
C SER A 312 -19.91 17.43 20.53
N PHE A 313 -18.82 16.98 21.13
CA PHE A 313 -18.64 15.57 21.49
C PHE A 313 -17.65 15.40 22.65
N LEU A 314 -17.67 14.22 23.27
CA LEU A 314 -16.72 13.84 24.32
C LEU A 314 -15.57 13.05 23.69
N GLU A 315 -14.33 13.47 23.91
CA GLU A 315 -13.10 12.82 23.43
C GLU A 315 -12.06 12.83 24.54
N ASN A 316 -11.55 11.66 24.93
CA ASN A 316 -10.50 11.51 25.96
C ASN A 316 -10.80 12.29 27.27
N ASP A 317 -12.01 12.14 27.81
CA ASP A 317 -12.51 12.85 29.02
C ASP A 317 -12.58 14.39 28.92
N LYS A 318 -12.43 14.95 27.72
CA LYS A 318 -12.65 16.37 27.43
C LYS A 318 -13.90 16.52 26.59
N PHE A 319 -14.77 17.44 26.97
CA PHE A 319 -15.93 17.80 26.15
C PHE A 319 -15.52 18.90 25.18
N LYS A 320 -15.52 18.60 23.90
CA LYS A 320 -15.03 19.45 22.82
C LYS A 320 -16.19 20.13 22.10
N LEU A 321 -16.05 21.42 21.86
CA LEU A 321 -16.96 22.24 21.08
C LEU A 321 -16.20 22.79 19.87
N ILE A 322 -16.76 22.66 18.67
CA ILE A 322 -16.17 23.15 17.42
C ILE A 322 -17.12 24.16 16.79
N PHE A 323 -16.59 25.31 16.42
CA PHE A 323 -17.29 26.42 15.78
C PHE A 323 -17.06 26.45 14.27
N SER A 324 -17.90 27.17 13.53
CA SER A 324 -17.80 27.30 12.07
C SER A 324 -16.62 28.18 11.61
N GLU A 325 -16.09 28.99 12.50
CA GLU A 325 -15.05 29.98 12.22
C GLU A 325 -14.27 30.34 13.50
N PRO A 326 -13.15 31.08 13.41
CA PRO A 326 -12.39 31.53 14.57
C PRO A 326 -13.24 32.42 15.49
N VAL A 327 -13.29 32.09 16.78
CA VAL A 327 -14.14 32.77 17.76
C VAL A 327 -13.36 33.31 18.96
N GLN A 328 -13.90 34.37 19.55
CA GLN A 328 -13.53 34.90 20.85
C GLN A 328 -14.66 34.59 21.83
N LEU A 329 -14.32 33.94 22.95
CA LEU A 329 -15.28 33.57 24.00
C LEU A 329 -14.97 34.34 25.29
N GLY A 330 -15.98 35.01 25.85
CA GLY A 330 -15.92 35.56 27.20
C GLY A 330 -15.98 34.47 28.28
N SER A 331 -15.57 34.78 29.51
CA SER A 331 -15.53 33.82 30.62
C SER A 331 -16.88 33.21 30.99
N ASN A 332 -17.98 33.87 30.63
CA ASN A 332 -19.36 33.41 30.86
C ASN A 332 -20.01 32.83 29.61
N ALA A 333 -19.25 32.59 28.54
CA ALA A 333 -19.79 32.05 27.29
C ALA A 333 -20.39 30.64 27.44
N ILE A 334 -19.89 29.86 28.40
CA ILE A 334 -20.36 28.50 28.65
C ILE A 334 -20.78 28.40 30.10
N ILE A 335 -22.03 27.96 30.33
CA ILE A 335 -22.61 27.84 31.66
C ILE A 335 -23.32 26.49 31.82
N THR A 336 -23.57 26.10 33.06
CA THR A 336 -24.61 25.12 33.42
C THR A 336 -25.56 25.72 34.44
N THR A 337 -26.69 25.07 34.66
CA THR A 337 -27.68 25.48 35.67
C THR A 337 -27.92 24.35 36.65
N GLU A 338 -27.81 24.67 37.94
CA GLU A 338 -28.14 23.77 39.05
C GLU A 338 -29.00 24.55 40.04
N ASP A 339 -30.21 24.07 40.31
CA ASP A 339 -31.19 24.73 41.22
C ASP A 339 -31.39 26.24 40.96
N SER A 340 -31.50 26.61 39.68
CA SER A 340 -31.65 28.00 39.20
C SER A 340 -30.43 28.91 39.39
N ILE A 341 -29.29 28.37 39.81
CA ILE A 341 -28.01 29.07 39.87
C ILE A 341 -27.26 28.86 38.54
N ILE A 342 -26.80 29.97 37.95
CA ILE A 342 -25.95 29.94 36.75
C ILE A 342 -24.50 29.74 37.19
N ILE A 343 -23.87 28.68 36.70
CA ILE A 343 -22.48 28.33 37.03
C ILE A 343 -21.64 28.40 35.76
N PRO A 344 -20.69 29.34 35.66
CA PRO A 344 -19.73 29.38 34.55
C PRO A 344 -18.87 28.12 34.50
N ILE A 345 -18.67 27.60 33.30
CA ILE A 345 -17.82 26.44 33.04
C ILE A 345 -16.51 26.94 32.45
N ALA A 346 -15.40 26.60 33.10
CA ALA A 346 -14.07 26.89 32.58
C ALA A 346 -13.79 26.07 31.31
N PHE A 347 -13.18 26.72 30.33
CA PHE A 347 -12.77 26.11 29.07
C PHE A 347 -11.37 26.60 28.69
N THR A 348 -10.73 25.86 27.80
CA THR A 348 -9.44 26.22 27.21
C THR A 348 -9.54 26.10 25.70
N PHE A 349 -9.04 27.07 24.95
CA PHE A 349 -8.90 26.93 23.50
C PHE A 349 -7.90 25.82 23.19
N GLU A 350 -8.29 24.90 22.31
CA GLU A 350 -7.37 23.96 21.67
C GLU A 350 -6.74 24.61 20.44
N ASN A 351 -7.57 25.32 19.69
CA ASN A 351 -7.25 26.23 18.60
C ASN A 351 -8.40 27.23 18.49
N GLU A 352 -8.31 28.19 17.59
CA GLU A 352 -9.22 29.32 17.48
C GLU A 352 -10.65 28.91 17.05
N PHE A 353 -10.84 27.70 16.51
CA PHE A 353 -12.15 27.14 16.17
C PHE A 353 -12.74 26.24 17.25
N SER A 354 -11.97 25.86 18.28
CA SER A 354 -12.41 24.83 19.22
C SER A 354 -11.97 25.05 20.65
N VAL A 355 -12.90 24.76 21.55
CA VAL A 355 -12.67 24.85 22.99
C VAL A 355 -12.90 23.50 23.64
N ASN A 356 -12.03 23.19 24.60
CA ASN A 356 -12.08 22.01 25.42
C ASN A 356 -12.54 22.38 26.83
N ILE A 357 -13.54 21.66 27.31
CA ILE A 357 -13.98 21.69 28.70
C ILE A 357 -13.40 20.45 29.38
N SER A 358 -12.46 20.68 30.30
CA SER A 358 -11.82 19.61 31.06
C SER A 358 -12.54 19.36 32.39
N ASN A 359 -12.44 18.14 32.92
CA ASN A 359 -12.95 17.77 34.25
C ASN A 359 -14.45 18.03 34.46
N LEU A 360 -15.28 17.85 33.43
CA LEU A 360 -16.71 18.11 33.55
C LEU A 360 -17.40 17.01 34.37
N PRO A 361 -18.01 17.32 35.53
CA PRO A 361 -18.67 16.34 36.38
C PRO A 361 -19.72 15.49 35.66
N ASP A 362 -19.81 14.21 36.04
CA ASP A 362 -20.79 13.26 35.46
C ASP A 362 -22.25 13.64 35.71
N SER A 363 -22.50 14.42 36.76
CA SER A 363 -23.81 15.02 37.05
C SER A 363 -24.26 16.02 35.98
N ILE A 364 -23.33 16.72 35.32
CA ILE A 364 -23.65 17.69 34.27
C ILE A 364 -23.98 16.95 32.98
N LYS A 365 -25.25 17.06 32.56
CA LYS A 365 -25.77 16.48 31.32
C LYS A 365 -26.05 17.53 30.24
N ILE A 366 -26.12 18.80 30.65
CA ILE A 366 -26.52 19.91 29.79
C ILE A 366 -25.63 21.10 30.10
N ILE A 367 -25.14 21.74 29.05
CA ILE A 367 -24.48 23.05 29.11
C ILE A 367 -25.22 24.01 28.18
N HIS A 368 -25.16 25.29 28.51
CA HIS A 368 -25.69 26.36 27.69
C HIS A 368 -24.55 27.25 27.21
N ILE A 369 -24.58 27.57 25.93
CA ILE A 369 -23.65 28.47 25.26
C ILE A 369 -24.39 29.79 25.06
N LEU A 370 -23.88 30.87 25.65
CA LEU A 370 -24.50 32.19 25.62
C LEU A 370 -23.89 33.03 24.50
N GLY A 371 -24.69 33.33 23.47
CA GLY A 371 -24.19 33.98 22.26
C GLY A 371 -23.70 35.41 22.46
N GLU A 372 -24.22 36.12 23.47
CA GLU A 372 -23.78 37.49 23.81
C GLU A 372 -22.31 37.58 24.25
N HIS A 373 -21.70 36.44 24.58
CA HIS A 373 -20.30 36.34 24.99
C HIS A 373 -19.41 35.69 23.92
N ILE A 374 -19.91 35.53 22.70
CA ILE A 374 -19.20 34.86 21.61
C ILE A 374 -19.28 35.72 20.35
N GLN A 375 -18.11 36.08 19.83
CA GLN A 375 -17.96 36.82 18.58
C GLN A 375 -16.95 36.11 17.69
N ASP A 376 -17.12 36.20 16.37
CA ASP A 376 -16.04 35.86 15.46
C ASP A 376 -14.98 36.98 15.41
N TRP A 377 -13.97 36.82 14.56
CA TRP A 377 -12.92 37.83 14.38
C TRP A 377 -13.34 39.01 13.48
N ALA A 378 -14.44 38.89 12.75
CA ALA A 378 -15.04 39.99 11.97
C ALA A 378 -15.98 40.86 12.83
N GLY A 379 -16.28 40.44 14.07
CA GLY A 379 -17.14 41.12 15.02
C GLY A 379 -18.63 40.72 14.94
N ASN A 380 -18.99 39.65 14.21
CA ASN A 380 -20.36 39.16 14.24
C ASN A 380 -20.61 38.34 15.52
N ASN A 381 -21.74 38.61 16.17
CA ASN A 381 -22.14 37.86 17.36
C ASN A 381 -22.66 36.48 16.98
N PHE A 382 -22.42 35.48 17.83
CA PHE A 382 -22.88 34.11 17.66
C PHE A 382 -24.37 34.01 17.31
N ALA A 383 -24.67 33.13 16.35
CA ALA A 383 -25.97 33.10 15.67
C ALA A 383 -27.15 32.84 16.62
N ASP A 384 -26.93 32.04 17.66
CA ASP A 384 -27.94 31.73 18.67
C ASP A 384 -27.75 32.61 19.92
N SER A 385 -28.80 33.27 20.42
CA SER A 385 -28.69 33.99 21.71
C SER A 385 -28.37 33.05 22.88
N SER A 386 -28.89 31.82 22.84
CA SER A 386 -28.57 30.75 23.80
C SER A 386 -28.71 29.39 23.12
N LYS A 387 -27.63 28.60 23.09
CA LYS A 387 -27.59 27.25 22.51
C LYS A 387 -27.41 26.20 23.59
N THR A 388 -28.33 25.23 23.63
CA THR A 388 -28.29 24.13 24.61
C THR A 388 -27.59 22.92 24.01
N VAL A 389 -26.56 22.41 24.68
CA VAL A 389 -25.80 21.23 24.26
C VAL A 389 -25.99 20.11 25.29
N ARG A 390 -26.42 18.93 24.82
CA ARG A 390 -26.57 17.73 25.65
C ARG A 390 -25.32 16.88 25.58
N ILE A 391 -24.88 16.40 26.73
CA ILE A 391 -23.67 15.60 26.88
C ILE A 391 -24.07 14.14 26.97
N THR A 392 -23.70 13.39 25.93
CA THR A 392 -23.93 11.95 25.87
C THR A 392 -22.64 11.23 26.25
N ARG A 393 -22.64 10.58 27.41
CA ARG A 393 -21.55 9.70 27.83
C ARG A 393 -21.91 8.28 27.41
N HIS A 394 -21.19 7.70 26.45
CA HIS A 394 -21.33 6.29 26.15
C HIS A 394 -20.66 5.48 27.25
N SER A 395 -21.45 4.85 28.12
CA SER A 395 -20.94 3.78 28.96
C SER A 395 -20.49 2.65 28.02
N LYS A 396 -19.18 2.47 27.82
CA LYS A 396 -18.65 1.23 27.25
C LYS A 396 -19.17 0.11 28.14
N LYS A 397 -20.17 -0.64 27.66
CA LYS A 397 -20.43 -1.97 28.19
C LYS A 397 -19.19 -2.76 27.83
N GLU A 398 -18.27 -2.91 28.77
CA GLU A 398 -17.22 -3.92 28.66
C GLU A 398 -17.95 -5.26 28.56
N GLU A 399 -18.07 -5.78 27.34
CA GLU A 399 -18.39 -7.19 27.19
C GLU A 399 -17.26 -7.94 27.88
N LEU A 400 -17.59 -8.65 28.96
CA LEU A 400 -16.67 -9.59 29.60
C LEU A 400 -16.36 -10.70 28.60
N ILE A 401 -15.34 -10.48 27.78
CA ILE A 401 -14.79 -11.50 26.89
C ILE A 401 -14.14 -12.54 27.80
N ILE A 402 -14.62 -13.78 27.71
CA ILE A 402 -13.96 -14.94 28.29
C ILE A 402 -13.07 -15.53 27.18
N GLY A 403 -11.85 -15.00 27.08
CA GLY A 403 -10.89 -15.32 26.03
C GLY A 403 -9.87 -16.39 26.42
N GLY A 404 -8.95 -16.70 25.50
CA GLY A 404 -7.76 -17.53 25.71
C GLY A 404 -6.47 -16.74 25.58
N ASN A 405 -5.32 -17.38 25.83
CA ASN A 405 -4.01 -16.74 25.80
C ASN A 405 -3.09 -17.39 24.76
N ILE A 406 -2.16 -16.62 24.20
CA ILE A 406 -1.05 -17.13 23.39
C ILE A 406 0.25 -16.71 24.06
N LEU A 407 1.07 -17.69 24.44
CA LEU A 407 2.35 -17.50 25.12
C LEU A 407 3.46 -18.03 24.22
N GLY A 408 4.42 -17.18 23.85
CA GLY A 408 5.43 -17.54 22.87
C GLY A 408 6.78 -16.90 23.11
N PHE A 409 7.72 -17.35 22.29
CA PHE A 409 9.10 -16.91 22.27
C PHE A 409 9.49 -16.38 20.89
N VAL A 410 10.52 -15.54 20.85
CA VAL A 410 11.17 -15.14 19.61
C VAL A 410 12.64 -15.54 19.64
N ASN A 411 13.15 -15.97 18.49
CA ASN A 411 14.57 -16.17 18.26
C ASN A 411 15.10 -15.01 17.42
N TYR A 412 15.84 -14.09 18.05
CA TYR A 412 16.33 -12.85 17.48
C TYR A 412 17.58 -12.35 18.23
N ASP A 413 18.40 -11.51 17.58
CA ASP A 413 19.72 -11.07 18.06
C ASP A 413 19.70 -9.83 18.98
N ASP A 414 18.52 -9.44 19.48
CA ASP A 414 18.24 -8.30 20.37
C ASP A 414 18.75 -6.93 19.91
N LYS A 415 19.01 -6.75 18.62
CA LYS A 415 19.49 -5.46 18.10
C LYS A 415 18.45 -4.35 18.20
N HIS A 416 17.18 -4.69 18.03
CA HIS A 416 16.05 -3.76 18.06
C HIS A 416 14.86 -4.33 18.84
N PRO A 417 14.01 -3.47 19.46
CA PRO A 417 12.75 -3.91 20.04
C PRO A 417 11.86 -4.57 18.98
N LEU A 418 11.09 -5.58 19.38
CA LEU A 418 10.19 -6.32 18.50
C LEU A 418 8.73 -6.13 18.93
N LYS A 419 7.84 -6.08 17.93
CA LYS A 419 6.40 -6.22 18.09
C LYS A 419 5.94 -7.55 17.51
N ILE A 420 5.01 -8.21 18.19
CA ILE A 420 4.26 -9.35 17.64
C ILE A 420 2.82 -8.91 17.46
N GLU A 421 2.25 -9.20 16.31
CA GLU A 421 0.85 -9.00 15.97
C GLU A 421 0.15 -10.34 15.84
N ALA A 422 -1.08 -10.42 16.37
CA ALA A 422 -2.00 -11.54 16.18
C ALA A 422 -3.25 -11.02 15.46
N HIS A 423 -3.51 -11.54 14.26
CA HIS A 423 -4.71 -11.25 13.47
C HIS A 423 -5.69 -12.41 13.58
N GLN A 424 -6.95 -12.12 13.96
CA GLN A 424 -7.98 -13.14 14.00
C GLN A 424 -8.56 -13.39 12.60
N ILE A 425 -8.42 -14.62 12.10
CA ILE A 425 -8.93 -15.01 10.78
C ILE A 425 -10.46 -14.84 10.73
N GLY A 426 -10.95 -14.15 9.70
CA GLY A 426 -12.37 -13.87 9.51
C GLY A 426 -12.89 -12.65 10.27
N SER A 427 -12.00 -11.85 10.89
CA SER A 427 -12.29 -10.63 11.63
C SER A 427 -11.30 -9.52 11.25
N GLU A 428 -11.63 -8.25 11.53
CA GLU A 428 -10.70 -7.12 11.45
C GLU A 428 -9.92 -6.92 12.78
N SER A 429 -10.04 -7.85 13.72
CA SER A 429 -9.40 -7.76 15.04
C SER A 429 -7.92 -8.10 14.98
N ASN A 430 -7.09 -7.09 15.23
CA ASN A 430 -5.63 -7.20 15.37
C ASN A 430 -5.22 -6.84 16.80
N TYR A 431 -4.31 -7.62 17.36
CA TYR A 431 -3.75 -7.41 18.69
C TYR A 431 -2.25 -7.29 18.55
N MET A 432 -1.62 -6.39 19.31
CA MET A 432 -0.16 -6.21 19.25
C MET A 432 0.45 -6.15 20.64
N VAL A 433 1.60 -6.80 20.80
CA VAL A 433 2.33 -6.88 22.08
C VAL A 433 3.82 -6.63 21.87
N ASP A 434 4.46 -6.09 22.90
CA ASP A 434 5.92 -5.96 22.95
C ASP A 434 6.56 -7.30 23.32
N VAL A 435 7.69 -7.61 22.69
CA VAL A 435 8.55 -8.70 23.15
C VAL A 435 9.40 -8.22 24.33
N LYS A 436 9.40 -8.96 25.42
CA LYS A 436 10.25 -8.72 26.60
C LYS A 436 11.03 -9.98 26.96
N ASN A 437 12.36 -9.88 27.06
CA ASN A 437 13.24 -11.03 27.35
C ASN A 437 12.96 -12.23 26.44
N HIS A 438 12.87 -11.98 25.13
CA HIS A 438 12.49 -12.95 24.10
C HIS A 438 11.10 -13.60 24.24
N LYS A 439 10.20 -13.07 25.07
CA LYS A 439 8.85 -13.59 25.27
C LYS A 439 7.80 -12.59 24.84
N PHE A 440 6.68 -13.11 24.32
CA PHE A 440 5.47 -12.34 24.05
C PHE A 440 4.25 -13.07 24.59
N GLU A 441 3.25 -12.30 25.01
CA GLU A 441 2.06 -12.83 25.68
C GLU A 441 0.82 -12.05 25.22
N PHE A 442 -0.09 -12.73 24.54
CA PHE A 442 -1.44 -12.22 24.29
C PHE A 442 -2.38 -12.77 25.35
N ILE A 443 -3.10 -11.89 26.04
CA ILE A 443 -4.00 -12.26 27.13
C ILE A 443 -5.44 -11.94 26.76
N ASN A 444 -6.35 -12.89 27.04
CA ASN A 444 -7.79 -12.75 26.88
C ASN A 444 -8.26 -12.44 25.44
N LEU A 445 -7.65 -13.11 24.46
CA LEU A 445 -8.07 -13.07 23.06
C LEU A 445 -9.42 -13.78 22.86
N SER A 446 -10.29 -13.24 22.01
CA SER A 446 -11.53 -13.93 21.63
C SER A 446 -11.24 -15.31 21.03
N PRO A 447 -12.06 -16.33 21.30
CA PRO A 447 -11.85 -17.65 20.69
C PRO A 447 -11.91 -17.59 19.16
N GLY A 448 -10.99 -18.28 18.49
CA GLY A 448 -10.86 -18.28 17.03
C GLY A 448 -9.49 -18.71 16.53
N LEU A 449 -9.31 -18.72 15.21
CA LEU A 449 -8.02 -18.98 14.58
C LEU A 449 -7.25 -17.66 14.39
N TYR A 450 -5.96 -17.69 14.70
CA TYR A 450 -5.08 -16.53 14.62
C TYR A 450 -3.87 -16.79 13.74
N GLU A 451 -3.48 -15.79 12.96
CA GLU A 451 -2.18 -15.70 12.30
C GLU A 451 -1.27 -14.79 13.13
N LEU A 452 0.01 -15.15 13.23
CA LEU A 452 0.98 -14.34 13.96
C LEU A 452 2.14 -13.96 13.05
N TRP A 453 2.57 -12.71 13.22
CA TRP A 453 3.81 -12.23 12.65
C TRP A 453 4.44 -11.22 13.59
N GLY A 454 5.71 -10.90 13.36
CA GLY A 454 6.41 -9.91 14.15
C GLY A 454 7.41 -9.12 13.32
N PHE A 455 7.78 -7.96 13.83
CA PHE A 455 8.71 -7.05 13.18
C PHE A 455 9.52 -6.21 14.16
N GLU A 456 10.66 -5.70 13.68
CA GLU A 456 11.44 -4.69 14.39
C GLU A 456 10.69 -3.35 14.47
N ALA A 457 10.53 -2.84 15.70
CA ALA A 457 9.91 -1.55 15.97
C ALA A 457 10.87 -0.39 15.63
N LEU A 458 11.20 -0.22 14.35
CA LEU A 458 12.09 0.83 13.86
C LEU A 458 11.39 2.16 13.55
N ASN A 459 10.06 2.17 13.56
CA ASN A 459 9.30 3.38 13.28
C ASN A 459 9.32 4.30 14.51
N ASN A 460 10.01 5.43 14.37
CA ASN A 460 10.17 6.41 15.45
C ASN A 460 8.87 7.16 15.79
N ARG A 461 7.86 7.12 14.92
CA ARG A 461 6.58 7.83 15.13
C ARG A 461 5.56 6.95 15.83
N ASP A 462 5.46 5.70 15.38
CA ASP A 462 4.58 4.72 15.97
C ASP A 462 5.25 3.34 15.93
N GLY A 463 5.68 2.85 17.09
CA GLY A 463 6.33 1.55 17.22
C GLY A 463 5.43 0.37 16.86
N ASN A 464 4.10 0.56 16.77
CA ASN A 464 3.16 -0.45 16.33
C ASN A 464 3.02 -0.54 14.80
N VAL A 465 3.78 0.27 14.06
CA VAL A 465 3.72 0.33 12.60
C VAL A 465 5.00 -0.23 12.00
N TYR A 466 4.87 -1.27 11.18
CA TYR A 466 5.99 -1.87 10.45
C TYR A 466 6.76 -0.86 9.60
N HIS A 467 8.06 -0.70 9.79
CA HIS A 467 8.85 0.22 8.98
C HIS A 467 9.21 -0.43 7.63
N SER A 468 8.51 -0.08 6.54
CA SER A 468 8.74 -0.68 5.21
C SER A 468 9.93 -0.10 4.43
N GLY A 469 10.68 0.83 5.04
CA GLY A 469 11.83 1.49 4.45
C GLY A 469 11.49 2.80 3.73
N LEU A 470 12.50 3.65 3.54
CA LEU A 470 12.44 4.93 2.84
C LEU A 470 13.56 4.99 1.81
N TRP A 471 13.29 5.55 0.63
CA TRP A 471 14.32 5.69 -0.41
C TRP A 471 15.23 6.92 -0.20
N ALA A 472 14.68 8.01 0.34
CA ALA A 472 15.37 9.30 0.42
C ALA A 472 15.05 10.04 1.74
N PRO A 473 16.00 10.15 2.68
CA PRO A 473 17.25 9.39 2.74
C PRO A 473 17.00 7.88 2.82
N TYR A 474 17.96 7.07 2.37
CA TYR A 474 17.77 5.62 2.37
C TYR A 474 17.70 5.06 3.80
N HIS A 475 16.60 4.36 4.09
CA HIS A 475 16.40 3.55 5.28
C HIS A 475 15.91 2.16 4.86
N ARG A 476 16.58 1.12 5.36
CA ARG A 476 16.16 -0.29 5.18
C ARG A 476 14.76 -0.51 5.77
N ALA A 477 14.07 -1.53 5.29
CA ALA A 477 12.87 -2.03 5.97
C ALA A 477 13.25 -2.69 7.31
N ALA A 478 12.30 -2.76 8.24
CA ALA A 478 12.42 -3.55 9.46
C ALA A 478 12.54 -5.05 9.11
N LYS A 479 13.30 -5.80 9.90
CA LYS A 479 13.20 -7.26 9.84
C LYS A 479 11.82 -7.69 10.31
N PHE A 480 11.32 -8.77 9.73
CA PHE A 480 10.04 -9.35 10.05
C PHE A 480 10.11 -10.88 9.99
N ALA A 481 9.15 -11.54 10.61
CA ALA A 481 9.01 -12.99 10.59
C ALA A 481 7.53 -13.37 10.75
N PHE A 482 7.13 -14.47 10.12
CA PHE A 482 5.80 -15.05 10.25
C PHE A 482 5.88 -16.34 11.08
N TYR A 483 4.87 -16.57 11.91
CA TYR A 483 4.63 -17.91 12.45
C TYR A 483 4.03 -18.77 11.31
N PRO A 484 4.58 -19.96 11.03
CA PRO A 484 4.28 -20.68 9.78
C PRO A 484 2.89 -21.33 9.72
N ASP A 485 2.13 -21.35 10.81
CA ASP A 485 0.82 -22.00 10.88
C ASP A 485 -0.20 -21.13 11.63
N THR A 486 -1.46 -21.50 11.59
CA THR A 486 -2.53 -20.86 12.34
C THR A 486 -2.58 -21.36 13.79
N ILE A 487 -3.07 -20.51 14.70
CA ILE A 487 -3.22 -20.83 16.12
C ILE A 487 -4.70 -20.85 16.51
N ASP A 488 -5.18 -21.99 17.02
CA ASP A 488 -6.53 -22.15 17.58
C ASP A 488 -6.57 -21.68 19.05
N VAL A 489 -7.13 -20.49 19.27
CA VAL A 489 -7.35 -19.93 20.60
C VAL A 489 -8.73 -20.34 21.11
N ARG A 490 -8.77 -20.92 22.31
CA ARG A 490 -9.99 -21.35 22.99
C ARG A 490 -10.18 -20.63 24.31
N ALA A 491 -11.43 -20.33 24.65
CA ALA A 491 -11.77 -19.66 25.91
C ALA A 491 -11.18 -20.41 27.12
N ARG A 492 -10.44 -19.69 27.98
CA ARG A 492 -9.79 -20.18 29.20
C ARG A 492 -8.65 -21.19 28.98
N TRP A 493 -8.05 -21.22 27.79
CA TRP A 493 -6.88 -22.04 27.50
C TRP A 493 -5.65 -21.18 27.20
N ASP A 494 -4.49 -21.69 27.58
CA ASP A 494 -3.19 -21.16 27.19
C ASP A 494 -2.64 -21.97 26.02
N VAL A 495 -2.30 -21.29 24.93
CA VAL A 495 -1.55 -21.88 23.83
C VAL A 495 -0.07 -21.57 24.06
N GLU A 496 0.72 -22.61 24.28
CA GLU A 496 2.17 -22.53 24.49
C GLU A 496 2.94 -23.11 23.30
N GLY A 497 4.28 -22.96 23.31
CA GLY A 497 5.17 -23.57 22.31
C GLY A 497 5.27 -22.79 21.00
N VAL A 498 4.70 -21.59 20.94
CA VAL A 498 4.79 -20.69 19.79
C VAL A 498 6.19 -20.08 19.75
N ASN A 499 6.93 -20.30 18.67
CA ASN A 499 8.26 -19.73 18.49
C ASN A 499 8.39 -19.07 17.11
N ILE A 500 8.71 -17.78 17.08
CA ILE A 500 8.89 -17.00 15.85
C ILE A 500 10.38 -16.77 15.63
N ASN A 501 10.90 -17.23 14.49
CA ASN A 501 12.32 -17.12 14.15
C ASN A 501 12.55 -15.94 13.19
N PHE A 502 13.34 -14.96 13.63
CA PHE A 502 13.79 -13.86 12.79
C PHE A 502 15.12 -14.23 12.15
N GLU A 503 15.19 -14.20 10.82
CA GLU A 503 16.43 -14.45 10.05
C GLU A 503 17.34 -13.21 9.94
#